data_AF-A0A1W4X804-F1
#
_entry.id   AF-A0A1W4X804-F1
#
_cell.length_a   1.000
_cell.length_b   1.000
_cell.length_c   1.000
_cell.angle_alpha   90.00
_cell.angle_beta   90.00
_cell.angle_gamma   90.00
#
_symmetry.space_group_name_H-M   'P 1'
#
loop_
_entity.id
_entity.type
_entity.pdbx_description
1 polymer ?
#
loop_
_entity_poly.entity_id
_entity_poly.type
_entity_poly.pdbx_seq_one_letter_code
_entity_poly.pdbx_strand_id
1 'polypeptide(L)'
;MYLIRWMLFLWALSFIGCQSVVANQTHEHKDSVAEESSSSSRNSDRFLEIPLPYSHIEEENIDDDEGYGRENAFPEFSNRCSDRMEKALEKMRRRQLAKQRALNLNGYSLHKQLRSVPYDVYVTDMRVRVPTSTNWVKVDKCRFYPINSSLETRLLFNDLTINGRVKVFEDEKLRREPLNPNPDDTCSMILRLRKAGIGFHTEPIRRDHGQINVKTDSRFLEPGFISVYAYGCEPARLIRGQRGRLLDIDEEDVISREMEDIFVRGIRSLLTTYMQKELQPAIKETLMSHMGYTISYG
;
A
#
# COMPACT_ATOMS: atom_id res chain seq x y z
N MET A 1 -1.01 -57.22 10.96
CA MET A 1 -2.13 -56.86 10.04
C MET A 1 -2.48 -55.36 10.00
N TYR A 2 -1.79 -54.46 10.72
CA TYR A 2 -2.09 -53.00 10.65
C TYR A 2 -1.25 -52.22 9.62
N LEU A 3 -0.06 -52.69 9.26
CA LEU A 3 0.82 -52.01 8.28
C LEU A 3 0.31 -52.11 6.83
N ILE A 4 -0.33 -53.22 6.47
CA ILE A 4 -0.88 -53.42 5.11
C ILE A 4 -2.07 -52.48 4.86
N ARG A 5 -2.88 -52.19 5.88
CA ARG A 5 -3.99 -51.24 5.79
C ARG A 5 -3.53 -49.79 5.61
N TRP A 6 -2.38 -49.43 6.18
CA TRP A 6 -1.83 -48.07 6.07
C TRP A 6 -1.18 -47.81 4.70
N MET A 7 -0.51 -48.81 4.11
CA MET A 7 0.03 -48.68 2.76
C MET A 7 -1.06 -48.58 1.68
N LEU A 8 -2.18 -49.30 1.82
CA LEU A 8 -3.30 -49.18 0.88
C LEU A 8 -3.98 -47.80 0.93
N PHE A 9 -3.97 -47.14 2.09
CA PHE A 9 -4.54 -45.79 2.23
C PHE A 9 -3.65 -44.72 1.59
N LEU A 10 -2.32 -44.85 1.70
CA LEU A 10 -1.36 -43.97 1.02
C LEU A 10 -1.34 -44.19 -0.50
N TRP A 11 -1.57 -45.42 -0.97
CA TRP A 11 -1.64 -45.73 -2.40
C TRP A 11 -2.93 -45.20 -3.07
N ALA A 12 -4.03 -45.07 -2.31
CA ALA A 12 -5.28 -44.50 -2.83
C ALA A 12 -5.21 -42.96 -3.02
N LEU A 13 -4.41 -42.26 -2.21
CA LEU A 13 -4.25 -40.80 -2.30
C LEU A 13 -3.38 -40.35 -3.49
N SER A 14 -2.57 -41.24 -4.09
CA SER A 14 -1.76 -40.91 -5.27
C SER A 14 -2.52 -40.98 -6.60
N PHE A 15 -3.79 -41.39 -6.63
CA PHE A 15 -4.56 -41.59 -7.87
C PHE A 15 -5.63 -40.53 -8.17
N ILE A 16 -5.77 -39.47 -7.34
CA ILE A 16 -6.78 -38.41 -7.56
C ILE A 16 -6.22 -37.18 -8.31
N GLY A 17 -4.96 -37.21 -8.76
CA GLY A 17 -4.29 -36.03 -9.29
C GLY A 17 -3.76 -36.11 -10.72
N CYS A 18 -4.41 -36.82 -11.65
CA CYS A 18 -4.01 -36.74 -13.07
C CYS A 18 -5.10 -37.23 -14.04
N GLN A 19 -5.78 -36.28 -14.70
CA GLN A 19 -6.20 -36.26 -16.12
C GLN A 19 -7.02 -34.96 -16.32
N SER A 20 -6.51 -33.85 -16.87
CA SER A 20 -6.03 -33.51 -18.23
C SER A 20 -7.14 -33.21 -19.27
N VAL A 21 -6.77 -32.42 -20.28
CA VAL A 21 -7.46 -32.03 -21.55
C VAL A 21 -7.98 -30.57 -21.52
N VAL A 22 -7.36 -29.56 -22.17
CA VAL A 22 -6.94 -29.30 -23.58
C VAL A 22 -8.11 -29.01 -24.54
N ALA A 23 -8.21 -27.74 -24.99
CA ALA A 23 -8.69 -27.29 -26.31
C ALA A 23 -8.24 -25.82 -26.50
N ASN A 24 -7.18 -25.55 -27.28
CA ASN A 24 -7.15 -25.07 -28.69
C ASN A 24 -7.79 -23.68 -28.93
N GLN A 25 -6.95 -22.65 -29.21
CA GLN A 25 -6.62 -22.05 -30.53
C GLN A 25 -7.72 -21.08 -31.04
N THR A 26 -7.51 -19.74 -31.00
CA THR A 26 -6.88 -18.85 -32.02
C THR A 26 -7.61 -18.74 -33.36
N HIS A 27 -7.60 -17.51 -33.94
CA HIS A 27 -8.22 -16.99 -35.18
C HIS A 27 -9.55 -16.25 -34.98
N GLU A 28 -9.84 -15.08 -35.55
CA GLU A 28 -9.07 -14.20 -36.43
C GLU A 28 -9.74 -12.81 -36.49
N HIS A 29 -8.92 -11.82 -36.84
CA HIS A 29 -9.24 -10.45 -37.19
C HIS A 29 -9.82 -10.40 -38.61
N LYS A 30 -10.83 -9.55 -38.89
CA LYS A 30 -10.98 -8.88 -40.20
C LYS A 30 -11.91 -7.68 -40.16
N ASP A 31 -11.49 -6.67 -40.92
CA ASP A 31 -11.94 -5.30 -41.00
C ASP A 31 -13.21 -5.05 -41.84
N SER A 32 -13.77 -3.85 -41.62
CA SER A 32 -14.17 -2.83 -42.61
C SER A 32 -15.67 -2.50 -42.82
N VAL A 33 -15.98 -1.26 -42.39
CA VAL A 33 -16.57 -0.10 -43.11
C VAL A 33 -18.05 -0.09 -43.56
N ALA A 34 -18.74 0.99 -43.12
CA ALA A 34 -19.74 1.87 -43.79
C ALA A 34 -20.97 2.13 -42.89
N GLU A 35 -21.05 3.30 -42.26
CA GLU A 35 -21.94 4.44 -42.61
C GLU A 35 -23.42 4.22 -42.25
N GLU A 36 -23.92 4.93 -41.23
CA GLU A 36 -25.04 5.88 -41.40
C GLU A 36 -25.32 6.71 -40.13
N SER A 37 -25.91 7.86 -40.39
CA SER A 37 -26.06 9.11 -39.63
C SER A 37 -27.11 9.13 -38.50
N SER A 38 -26.93 10.02 -37.51
CA SER A 38 -27.94 10.99 -37.00
C SER A 38 -27.40 11.70 -35.74
N SER A 39 -27.05 13.00 -35.84
CA SER A 39 -27.84 14.16 -35.43
C SER A 39 -28.28 14.21 -33.95
N SER A 40 -27.68 15.13 -33.17
CA SER A 40 -28.39 16.35 -32.71
C SER A 40 -27.62 17.11 -31.61
N SER A 41 -27.48 18.41 -31.86
CA SER A 41 -27.43 19.55 -30.94
C SER A 41 -26.75 19.41 -29.57
N ARG A 42 -25.57 20.03 -29.47
CA ARG A 42 -25.15 20.80 -28.30
C ARG A 42 -26.20 21.89 -28.01
N ASN A 43 -26.80 21.84 -26.81
CA ASN A 43 -27.43 22.99 -26.15
C ASN A 43 -27.20 22.83 -24.65
N SER A 44 -26.04 23.27 -24.19
CA SER A 44 -25.84 23.71 -22.82
C SER A 44 -26.44 25.12 -22.67
N ASP A 45 -26.88 25.42 -21.46
CA ASP A 45 -27.23 26.74 -20.93
C ASP A 45 -28.73 27.09 -20.95
N ARG A 46 -29.44 26.53 -19.96
CA ARG A 46 -30.50 27.23 -19.26
C ARG A 46 -30.30 27.11 -17.76
N PHE A 47 -29.76 28.18 -17.17
CA PHE A 47 -29.95 28.53 -15.77
C PHE A 47 -31.44 28.49 -15.46
N LEU A 48 -31.83 27.68 -14.47
CA LEU A 48 -33.09 27.82 -13.76
C LEU A 48 -32.74 28.00 -12.30
N GLU A 49 -32.78 29.26 -11.88
CA GLU A 49 -32.90 29.69 -10.50
C GLU A 49 -34.12 29.01 -9.88
N ILE A 50 -33.90 28.25 -8.81
CA ILE A 50 -35.00 27.76 -7.97
C ILE A 50 -35.14 28.78 -6.82
N PRO A 51 -36.32 29.43 -6.65
CA PRO A 51 -36.53 30.42 -5.62
C PRO A 51 -36.71 29.73 -4.25
N LEU A 52 -35.96 30.20 -3.26
CA LEU A 52 -36.18 29.86 -1.85
C LEU A 52 -37.45 30.57 -1.36
N PRO A 53 -38.35 29.89 -0.63
CA PRO A 53 -39.48 30.56 0.00
C PRO A 53 -39.00 31.25 1.28
N TYR A 54 -39.08 32.59 1.29
CA TYR A 54 -39.03 33.40 2.51
C TYR A 54 -40.29 33.11 3.34
N SER A 55 -40.12 32.59 4.56
CA SER A 55 -41.12 32.72 5.61
C SER A 55 -40.73 33.89 6.51
N HIS A 56 -41.48 34.98 6.38
CA HIS A 56 -41.57 36.03 7.40
C HIS A 56 -42.01 35.40 8.72
N ILE A 57 -41.23 35.61 9.78
CA ILE A 57 -41.68 35.52 11.15
C ILE A 57 -41.31 36.85 11.79
N GLU A 58 -42.33 37.51 12.34
CA GLU A 58 -42.26 38.79 13.03
C GLU A 58 -41.36 38.67 14.27
N GLU A 59 -40.37 39.55 14.36
CA GLU A 59 -39.51 39.71 15.54
C GLU A 59 -40.22 40.63 16.54
N GLU A 60 -40.80 40.02 17.58
CA GLU A 60 -41.16 40.71 18.81
C GLU A 60 -40.01 40.48 19.81
N ASN A 61 -39.33 41.58 20.17
CA ASN A 61 -38.16 41.60 21.04
C ASN A 61 -38.50 41.11 22.45
N ILE A 62 -37.82 40.05 22.89
CA ILE A 62 -37.63 39.75 24.31
C ILE A 62 -36.14 39.46 24.50
N ASP A 63 -35.46 40.42 25.11
CA ASP A 63 -34.13 40.28 25.69
C ASP A 63 -34.12 39.11 26.67
N ASP A 64 -33.17 38.18 26.50
CA ASP A 64 -32.33 37.64 27.57
C ASP A 64 -31.46 36.47 27.06
N ASP A 65 -30.16 36.62 27.31
CA ASP A 65 -29.16 35.56 27.50
C ASP A 65 -28.63 34.75 26.28
N GLU A 66 -27.35 34.36 26.42
CA GLU A 66 -26.56 33.44 25.58
C GLU A 66 -25.84 33.99 24.32
N GLY A 67 -24.57 34.37 24.52
CA GLY A 67 -23.55 34.37 23.46
C GLY A 67 -23.13 32.95 23.07
N TYR A 68 -23.91 32.29 22.20
CA TYR A 68 -23.52 31.02 21.58
C TYR A 68 -22.52 31.20 20.45
N GLY A 69 -21.30 30.69 20.65
CA GLY A 69 -20.42 30.29 19.56
C GLY A 69 -21.01 29.09 18.82
N ARG A 70 -21.77 29.35 17.75
CA ARG A 70 -22.31 28.32 16.83
C ARG A 70 -21.32 28.01 15.71
N GLU A 71 -20.16 27.48 16.09
CA GLU A 71 -19.30 26.69 15.22
C GLU A 71 -18.79 25.53 16.09
N ASN A 72 -19.19 24.28 15.78
CA ASN A 72 -18.57 23.01 16.20
C ASN A 72 -19.57 21.87 16.49
N ALA A 73 -20.54 21.63 15.59
CA ALA A 73 -21.29 20.36 15.58
C ALA A 73 -20.56 19.23 14.80
N PHE A 74 -19.35 19.47 14.30
CA PHE A 74 -18.56 18.52 13.50
C PHE A 74 -17.40 17.75 14.19
N PRO A 75 -16.98 17.98 15.45
CA PRO A 75 -15.84 17.25 16.01
C PRO A 75 -16.20 15.82 16.47
N GLU A 76 -17.46 15.57 16.87
CA GLU A 76 -17.81 14.34 17.59
C GLU A 76 -17.78 13.08 16.70
N PHE A 77 -18.15 13.18 15.42
CA PHE A 77 -18.07 12.06 14.47
C PHE A 77 -16.65 11.83 13.94
N SER A 78 -15.85 12.89 13.78
CA SER A 78 -14.45 12.76 13.33
C SER A 78 -13.59 12.02 14.37
N ASN A 79 -13.79 12.32 15.65
CA ASN A 79 -13.07 11.68 16.75
C ASN A 79 -13.30 10.16 16.77
N ARG A 80 -14.54 9.70 16.51
CA ARG A 80 -14.87 8.26 16.46
C ARG A 80 -14.12 7.51 15.35
N CYS A 81 -13.86 8.16 14.21
CA CYS A 81 -13.04 7.55 13.17
C CYS A 81 -11.58 7.42 13.60
N SER A 82 -10.99 8.53 14.06
CA SER A 82 -9.59 8.58 14.48
C SER A 82 -9.32 7.54 15.57
N ASP A 83 -10.20 7.43 16.57
CA ASP A 83 -10.10 6.45 17.67
C ASP A 83 -10.05 5.00 17.18
N ARG A 84 -10.87 4.64 16.19
CA ARG A 84 -10.89 3.26 15.63
C ARG A 84 -9.60 2.95 14.91
N MET A 85 -9.11 3.89 14.10
CA MET A 85 -7.86 3.76 13.38
C MET A 85 -6.67 3.67 14.35
N GLU A 86 -6.64 4.51 15.39
CA GLU A 86 -5.62 4.46 16.44
C GLU A 86 -5.63 3.15 17.23
N LYS A 87 -6.81 2.64 17.59
CA LYS A 87 -6.95 1.31 18.22
C LYS A 87 -6.42 0.19 17.32
N ALA A 88 -6.67 0.25 16.02
CA ALA A 88 -6.16 -0.73 15.06
C ALA A 88 -4.62 -0.67 14.93
N LEU A 89 -4.05 0.54 14.90
CA LEU A 89 -2.61 0.77 14.90
C LEU A 89 -1.95 0.28 16.19
N GLU A 90 -2.55 0.51 17.35
CA GLU A 90 -2.05 0.01 18.63
C GLU A 90 -2.13 -1.53 18.69
N LYS A 91 -3.21 -2.14 18.19
CA LYS A 91 -3.32 -3.59 18.05
C LYS A 91 -2.23 -4.15 17.12
N MET A 92 -1.91 -3.46 16.04
CA MET A 92 -0.80 -3.82 15.16
C MET A 92 0.54 -3.76 15.91
N ARG A 93 0.82 -2.65 16.61
CA ARG A 93 2.05 -2.46 17.38
C ARG A 93 2.24 -3.58 18.42
N ARG A 94 1.21 -3.87 19.22
CA ARG A 94 1.24 -4.94 20.23
C ARG A 94 1.53 -6.30 19.61
N ARG A 95 0.91 -6.62 18.46
CA ARG A 95 1.18 -7.87 17.71
C ARG A 95 2.64 -7.96 17.25
N GLN A 96 3.24 -6.86 16.81
CA GLN A 96 4.64 -6.85 16.36
C GLN A 96 5.63 -6.95 17.51
N LEU A 97 5.39 -6.21 18.61
CA LEU A 97 6.21 -6.29 19.82
C LEU A 97 6.18 -7.69 20.44
N ALA A 98 5.01 -8.32 20.53
CA ALA A 98 4.87 -9.69 21.05
C ALA A 98 5.61 -10.73 20.21
N LYS A 99 5.75 -10.49 18.90
CA LYS A 99 6.49 -11.39 18.01
C LYS A 99 8.00 -11.12 18.01
N GLN A 100 8.49 -10.10 18.70
CA GLN A 100 9.87 -9.56 18.58
C GLN A 100 10.32 -9.31 17.13
N ARG A 101 9.37 -9.27 16.20
CA ARG A 101 9.64 -9.13 14.77
C ARG A 101 9.52 -7.66 14.45
N ALA A 102 10.61 -7.08 13.95
CA ALA A 102 10.51 -5.92 13.07
C ALA A 102 9.43 -6.24 12.03
N LEU A 103 8.74 -5.21 11.52
CA LEU A 103 7.78 -5.40 10.46
C LEU A 103 8.54 -5.97 9.24
N ASN A 104 8.43 -7.28 9.06
CA ASN A 104 9.13 -8.05 8.05
C ASN A 104 8.34 -7.90 6.75
N LEU A 105 8.97 -7.28 5.76
CA LEU A 105 8.47 -7.25 4.39
C LEU A 105 8.96 -8.46 3.60
N ASN A 106 9.34 -9.57 4.28
CA ASN A 106 10.01 -10.75 3.70
C ASN A 106 9.21 -11.50 2.61
N GLY A 107 7.92 -11.22 2.45
CA GLY A 107 7.13 -11.73 1.32
C GLY A 107 7.27 -10.90 0.04
N TYR A 108 8.06 -9.83 0.10
CA TYR A 108 8.29 -8.88 -0.97
C TYR A 108 9.79 -8.81 -1.25
N SER A 109 10.21 -9.28 -2.41
CA SER A 109 11.52 -8.97 -2.99
C SER A 109 11.32 -7.92 -4.07
N LEU A 110 12.20 -6.93 -4.12
CA LEU A 110 12.21 -5.95 -5.20
C LEU A 110 13.23 -6.40 -6.23
N HIS A 111 12.80 -6.52 -7.48
CA HIS A 111 13.67 -6.82 -8.61
C HIS A 111 13.61 -5.67 -9.61
N LYS A 112 14.76 -5.10 -9.97
CA LYS A 112 14.83 -4.03 -10.95
C LYS A 112 16.18 -4.00 -11.67
N GLN A 113 16.16 -3.97 -12.99
CA GLN A 113 17.33 -3.70 -13.80
C GLN A 113 17.79 -2.24 -13.65
N LEU A 114 19.10 -2.03 -13.53
CA LEU A 114 19.73 -0.71 -13.56
C LEU A 114 19.54 -0.07 -14.95
N ARG A 115 19.50 1.27 -14.98
CA ARG A 115 19.32 2.01 -16.24
C ARG A 115 20.67 2.33 -16.87
N SER A 116 21.66 2.60 -16.02
CA SER A 116 23.04 2.90 -16.39
C SER A 116 23.78 1.68 -16.96
N VAL A 117 23.47 0.49 -16.47
CA VAL A 117 24.21 -0.74 -16.75
C VAL A 117 23.28 -1.96 -16.84
N PRO A 118 23.61 -2.99 -17.64
CA PRO A 118 22.82 -4.22 -17.77
C PRO A 118 23.05 -5.16 -16.58
N TYR A 119 22.71 -4.69 -15.39
CA TYR A 119 22.77 -5.46 -14.15
C TYR A 119 21.43 -5.39 -13.44
N ASP A 120 21.02 -6.51 -12.85
CA ASP A 120 19.79 -6.65 -12.10
C ASP A 120 20.03 -6.44 -10.60
N VAL A 121 19.21 -5.60 -9.99
CA VAL A 121 19.25 -5.32 -8.55
C VAL A 121 18.12 -6.06 -7.85
N TYR A 122 18.49 -6.77 -6.78
CA TYR A 122 17.57 -7.48 -5.90
C TYR A 122 17.66 -6.92 -4.49
N VAL A 123 16.52 -6.47 -3.96
CA VAL A 123 16.41 -6.05 -2.56
C VAL A 123 15.68 -7.13 -1.75
N THR A 124 16.33 -7.63 -0.72
CA THR A 124 15.82 -8.67 0.18
C THR A 124 15.90 -8.22 1.65
N ASP A 125 15.28 -9.01 2.53
CA ASP A 125 15.37 -8.86 4.00
C ASP A 125 14.93 -7.49 4.54
N MET A 126 14.00 -6.86 3.82
CA MET A 126 13.46 -5.56 4.16
C MET A 126 12.69 -5.63 5.47
N ARG A 127 13.14 -4.83 6.44
CA ARG A 127 12.67 -4.82 7.82
C ARG A 127 12.42 -3.40 8.29
N VAL A 128 11.19 -3.10 8.65
CA VAL A 128 10.82 -1.82 9.25
C VAL A 128 10.91 -1.95 10.77
N ARG A 129 11.81 -1.16 11.38
CA ARG A 129 11.94 -1.08 12.83
C ARG A 129 10.77 -0.28 13.39
N VAL A 130 9.88 -0.95 14.11
CA VAL A 130 8.76 -0.29 14.80
C VAL A 130 9.30 0.36 16.08
N PRO A 131 9.18 1.68 16.27
CA PRO A 131 9.56 2.34 17.51
C PRO A 131 8.78 1.81 18.72
N THR A 132 9.42 1.78 19.89
CA THR A 132 8.76 1.37 21.15
C THR A 132 7.80 2.43 21.69
N SER A 133 7.96 3.69 21.26
CA SER A 133 7.08 4.80 21.62
C SER A 133 5.65 4.58 21.13
N THR A 134 4.68 5.01 21.94
CA THR A 134 3.25 5.02 21.55
C THR A 134 2.97 5.92 20.34
N ASN A 135 3.75 7.00 20.19
CA ASN A 135 3.56 8.01 19.14
C ASN A 135 4.37 7.68 17.86
N TRP A 136 4.51 6.41 17.50
CA TRP A 136 5.23 6.03 16.29
C TRP A 136 4.44 6.40 15.00
N VAL A 137 3.11 6.28 15.08
CA VAL A 137 2.12 6.68 14.08
C VAL A 137 1.03 7.48 14.75
N LYS A 138 0.55 8.53 14.07
CA LYS A 138 -0.69 9.23 14.41
C LYS A 138 -1.64 9.29 13.22
N VAL A 139 -2.93 9.38 13.50
CA VAL A 139 -3.94 9.74 12.51
C VAL A 139 -3.92 11.26 12.38
N ASP A 140 -3.46 11.77 11.24
CA ASP A 140 -3.41 13.20 10.96
C ASP A 140 -4.79 13.74 10.53
N LYS A 141 -5.50 12.96 9.71
CA LYS A 141 -6.85 13.30 9.26
C LYS A 141 -7.70 12.04 9.18
N CYS A 142 -8.93 12.13 9.66
CA CYS A 142 -9.98 11.22 9.24
C CYS A 142 -11.28 11.97 9.00
N ARG A 143 -11.82 11.86 7.78
CA ARG A 143 -13.05 12.51 7.38
C ARG A 143 -13.92 11.58 6.54
N PHE A 144 -15.18 11.48 6.93
CA PHE A 144 -16.21 10.86 6.11
C PHE A 144 -16.91 11.93 5.27
N TYR A 145 -17.07 11.68 3.98
CA TYR A 145 -17.83 12.52 3.05
C TYR A 145 -19.14 11.82 2.72
N PRO A 146 -20.30 12.34 3.16
CA PRO A 146 -21.59 11.67 2.98
C PRO A 146 -22.04 11.62 1.52
N ILE A 147 -21.68 12.62 0.71
CA ILE A 147 -22.13 12.79 -0.68
C ILE A 147 -21.75 11.58 -1.54
N ASN A 148 -20.51 11.13 -1.45
CA ASN A 148 -19.99 9.99 -2.19
C ASN A 148 -19.85 8.73 -1.32
N SER A 149 -20.30 8.78 -0.06
CA SER A 149 -20.08 7.72 0.93
C SER A 149 -18.61 7.28 0.98
N SER A 150 -17.69 8.24 0.99
CA SER A 150 -16.25 7.95 1.02
C SER A 150 -15.61 8.31 2.35
N LEU A 151 -14.53 7.61 2.68
CA LEU A 151 -13.71 7.87 3.85
C LEU A 151 -12.30 8.26 3.39
N GLU A 152 -11.86 9.45 3.77
CA GLU A 152 -10.48 9.91 3.61
C GLU A 152 -9.75 9.79 4.94
N THR A 153 -8.65 9.05 4.97
CA THR A 153 -7.80 8.94 6.15
C THR A 153 -6.36 9.23 5.81
N ARG A 154 -5.62 9.83 6.75
CA ARG A 154 -4.21 10.18 6.59
C ARG A 154 -3.46 9.79 7.84
N LEU A 155 -2.44 8.97 7.67
CA LEU A 155 -1.51 8.59 8.71
C LEU A 155 -0.22 9.38 8.57
N LEU A 156 0.36 9.77 9.69
CA LEU A 156 1.69 10.37 9.75
C LEU A 156 2.58 9.53 10.66
N PHE A 157 3.72 9.12 10.12
CA PHE A 157 4.78 8.42 10.83
C PHE A 157 5.83 9.43 11.28
N ASN A 158 6.19 9.42 12.55
CA ASN A 158 7.15 10.39 13.09
C ASN A 158 8.58 10.09 12.63
N ASP A 159 9.03 8.86 12.85
CA ASP A 159 10.34 8.36 12.42
C ASP A 159 10.23 6.88 12.06
N LEU A 160 10.61 6.53 10.84
CA LEU A 160 10.68 5.16 10.37
C LEU A 160 12.11 4.85 9.96
N THR A 161 12.63 3.71 10.42
CA THR A 161 13.90 3.17 9.96
C THR A 161 13.65 1.83 9.31
N ILE A 162 14.04 1.72 8.06
CA ILE A 162 13.90 0.52 7.23
C ILE A 162 15.31 0.03 6.89
N ASN A 163 15.58 -1.23 7.17
CA ASN A 163 16.82 -1.89 6.78
C ASN A 163 16.51 -2.86 5.63
N GLY A 164 17.39 -2.98 4.65
CA GLY A 164 17.32 -3.98 3.58
C GLY A 164 18.70 -4.36 3.09
N ARG A 165 18.78 -5.53 2.44
CA ARG A 165 19.99 -5.99 1.76
C ARG A 165 19.78 -5.90 0.26
N VAL A 166 20.78 -5.37 -0.44
CA VAL A 166 20.79 -5.19 -1.89
C VAL A 166 21.87 -6.09 -2.46
N LYS A 167 21.52 -6.85 -3.48
CA LYS A 167 22.42 -7.70 -4.26
C LYS A 167 22.31 -7.28 -5.72
N VAL A 168 23.43 -7.29 -6.43
CA VAL A 168 23.49 -6.99 -7.86
C VAL A 168 23.90 -8.27 -8.58
N PHE A 169 23.23 -8.60 -9.67
CA PHE A 169 23.53 -9.76 -10.50
C PHE A 169 23.70 -9.36 -11.96
N GLU A 170 24.54 -10.12 -12.66
CA GLU A 170 24.70 -10.04 -14.11
C GLU A 170 23.64 -10.92 -14.78
N ASP A 171 22.91 -10.37 -15.77
CA ASP A 171 21.75 -10.96 -16.45
C ASP A 171 22.00 -12.44 -16.90
N GLU A 172 23.24 -12.78 -17.22
CA GLU A 172 23.68 -14.10 -17.71
C GLU A 172 23.85 -15.18 -16.61
N LYS A 173 23.84 -14.80 -15.32
CA LYS A 173 24.17 -15.68 -14.18
C LYS A 173 23.08 -15.80 -13.13
N LEU A 174 21.81 -15.74 -13.52
CA LEU A 174 20.68 -16.24 -12.72
C LEU A 174 20.78 -17.75 -12.36
N ARG A 175 21.92 -18.39 -12.59
CA ARG A 175 22.22 -19.77 -12.29
C ARG A 175 22.81 -19.91 -10.88
N ARG A 176 21.88 -20.08 -9.93
CA ARG A 176 22.07 -20.60 -8.56
C ARG A 176 22.76 -19.62 -7.62
N GLU A 177 22.13 -19.37 -6.47
CA GLU A 177 22.81 -18.75 -5.34
C GLU A 177 24.11 -19.52 -5.08
N PRO A 178 25.28 -18.84 -5.01
CA PRO A 178 26.50 -19.52 -4.62
C PRO A 178 26.27 -20.20 -3.27
N LEU A 179 26.67 -21.47 -3.15
CA LEU A 179 26.52 -22.28 -1.93
C LEU A 179 27.17 -21.64 -0.69
N ASN A 180 28.00 -20.62 -0.90
CA ASN A 180 28.55 -19.76 0.13
C ASN A 180 28.59 -18.30 -0.40
N PRO A 181 27.56 -17.48 -0.16
CA PRO A 181 27.58 -16.08 -0.59
C PRO A 181 28.66 -15.35 0.22
N ASN A 182 29.61 -14.70 -0.46
CA ASN A 182 30.57 -13.87 0.23
C ASN A 182 29.81 -12.68 0.85
N PRO A 183 29.98 -12.36 2.16
CA PRO A 183 29.29 -11.22 2.77
C PRO A 183 29.56 -9.90 2.04
N ASP A 184 30.70 -9.81 1.34
CA ASP A 184 31.12 -8.66 0.55
C ASP A 184 30.27 -8.41 -0.71
N ASP A 185 29.48 -9.39 -1.14
CA ASP A 185 28.59 -9.26 -2.31
C ASP A 185 27.23 -8.63 -1.94
N THR A 186 27.05 -8.27 -0.66
CA THR A 186 25.78 -7.76 -0.14
C THR A 186 25.92 -6.33 0.37
N CYS A 187 25.18 -5.42 -0.24
CA CYS A 187 25.07 -4.03 0.17
C CYS A 187 23.97 -3.90 1.24
N SER A 188 24.30 -3.35 2.40
CA SER A 188 23.33 -3.09 3.46
C SER A 188 22.86 -1.65 3.38
N MET A 189 21.57 -1.45 3.11
CA MET A 189 20.96 -0.13 3.00
C MET A 189 20.00 0.14 4.16
N ILE A 190 20.12 1.32 4.76
CA ILE A 190 19.24 1.81 5.81
C ILE A 190 18.58 3.10 5.35
N LEU A 191 17.26 3.06 5.20
CA LEU A 191 16.44 4.21 4.87
C LEU A 191 15.79 4.74 6.14
N ARG A 192 15.99 6.02 6.44
CA ARG A 192 15.27 6.71 7.51
C ARG A 192 14.37 7.78 6.92
N LEU A 193 13.10 7.72 7.30
CA LEU A 193 12.04 8.62 6.85
C LEU A 193 11.46 9.34 8.06
N ARG A 194 11.43 10.68 8.03
CA ARG A 194 10.77 11.47 9.07
C ARG A 194 9.56 12.19 8.52
N LYS A 195 8.47 12.19 9.30
CA LYS A 195 7.18 12.75 8.89
C LYS A 195 6.66 12.15 7.57
N ALA A 196 6.94 10.87 7.31
CA ALA A 196 6.35 10.18 6.17
C ALA A 196 4.84 10.04 6.39
N GLY A 197 4.05 10.11 5.33
CA GLY A 197 2.60 9.93 5.46
C GLY A 197 2.06 8.86 4.52
N ILE A 198 0.91 8.32 4.86
CA ILE A 198 0.14 7.44 3.97
C ILE A 198 -1.32 7.89 4.01
N GLY A 199 -1.86 8.24 2.85
CA GLY A 199 -3.26 8.52 2.66
C GLY A 199 -4.02 7.29 2.20
N PHE A 200 -5.23 7.11 2.70
CA PHE A 200 -6.19 6.13 2.18
C PHE A 200 -7.46 6.85 1.75
N HIS A 201 -7.94 6.49 0.58
CA HIS A 201 -9.26 6.87 0.07
C HIS A 201 -10.09 5.60 -0.09
N THR A 202 -11.27 5.60 0.50
CA THR A 202 -12.07 4.38 0.61
C THR A 202 -13.50 4.66 0.18
N GLU A 203 -14.02 3.84 -0.72
CA GLU A 203 -15.35 3.95 -1.31
C GLU A 203 -16.02 2.56 -1.42
N PRO A 204 -17.35 2.45 -1.36
CA PRO A 204 -18.04 1.17 -1.49
C PRO A 204 -18.04 0.65 -2.95
N ILE A 205 -17.75 -0.65 -3.16
CA ILE A 205 -17.85 -1.34 -4.45
C ILE A 205 -19.16 -2.13 -4.49
N ARG A 206 -20.22 -1.49 -4.98
CA ARG A 206 -21.57 -2.06 -5.18
C ARG A 206 -22.19 -2.71 -3.92
N ARG A 207 -23.52 -2.85 -3.93
CA ARG A 207 -24.31 -3.34 -2.79
C ARG A 207 -25.02 -4.63 -3.20
N ASP A 208 -24.28 -5.70 -3.44
CA ASP A 208 -24.90 -6.97 -3.83
C ASP A 208 -25.13 -7.85 -2.59
N HIS A 209 -26.39 -8.27 -2.41
CA HIS A 209 -26.84 -9.29 -1.46
C HIS A 209 -26.32 -9.14 -0.01
N GLY A 210 -26.47 -7.94 0.57
CA GLY A 210 -26.21 -7.72 2.01
C GLY A 210 -24.73 -7.72 2.41
N GLN A 211 -23.79 -7.94 1.49
CA GLN A 211 -22.36 -7.84 1.73
C GLN A 211 -21.81 -6.57 1.08
N ILE A 212 -21.22 -5.70 1.89
CA ILE A 212 -20.59 -4.47 1.41
C ILE A 212 -19.11 -4.76 1.15
N ASN A 213 -18.74 -4.67 -0.12
CA ASN A 213 -17.35 -4.62 -0.54
C ASN A 213 -16.90 -3.17 -0.60
N VAL A 214 -15.62 -2.97 -0.35
CA VAL A 214 -15.04 -1.63 -0.21
C VAL A 214 -13.74 -1.59 -0.99
N LYS A 215 -13.60 -0.58 -1.86
CA LYS A 215 -12.36 -0.23 -2.53
C LYS A 215 -11.58 0.66 -1.59
N THR A 216 -10.29 0.39 -1.45
CA THR A 216 -9.38 1.27 -0.73
C THR A 216 -8.20 1.54 -1.63
N ASP A 217 -8.00 2.79 -1.99
CA ASP A 217 -6.84 3.26 -2.71
C ASP A 217 -5.87 3.86 -1.68
N SER A 218 -4.59 3.50 -1.76
CA SER A 218 -3.56 4.03 -0.88
C SER A 218 -2.55 4.88 -1.65
N ARG A 219 -2.06 5.94 -1.00
CA ARG A 219 -1.07 6.85 -1.58
C ARG A 219 0.00 7.18 -0.55
N PHE A 220 1.26 7.04 -0.95
CA PHE A 220 2.40 7.51 -0.16
C PHE A 220 2.47 9.04 -0.21
N LEU A 221 2.64 9.67 0.95
CA LEU A 221 2.87 11.11 1.08
C LEU A 221 4.35 11.33 1.37
N GLU A 222 4.94 12.30 0.68
CA GLU A 222 6.37 12.58 0.78
C GLU A 222 6.75 12.98 2.22
N PRO A 223 7.83 12.40 2.76
CA PRO A 223 8.33 12.75 4.07
C PRO A 223 8.98 14.13 4.06
N GLY A 224 8.99 14.79 5.22
CA GLY A 224 9.72 16.05 5.39
C GLY A 224 11.24 15.88 5.38
N PHE A 225 11.73 14.65 5.56
CA PHE A 225 13.16 14.34 5.51
C PHE A 225 13.39 12.86 5.12
N ILE A 226 14.38 12.65 4.26
CA ILE A 226 14.85 11.34 3.81
C ILE A 226 16.36 11.29 4.02
N SER A 227 16.84 10.22 4.65
CA SER A 227 18.27 9.90 4.65
C SER A 227 18.48 8.43 4.32
N VAL A 228 19.37 8.17 3.38
CA VAL A 228 19.80 6.83 2.98
C VAL A 228 21.23 6.63 3.48
N TYR A 229 21.48 5.49 4.12
CA TYR A 229 22.81 5.06 4.51
C TYR A 229 23.11 3.74 3.81
N ALA A 230 24.14 3.75 2.97
CA ALA A 230 24.59 2.61 2.20
C ALA A 230 25.92 2.11 2.78
N TYR A 231 25.98 0.84 3.19
CA TYR A 231 27.18 0.21 3.75
C TYR A 231 27.58 -0.99 2.90
N GLY A 232 28.85 -1.05 2.50
CA GLY A 232 29.35 -2.13 1.65
C GLY A 232 28.80 -2.09 0.23
N CYS A 233 28.37 -0.92 -0.25
CA CYS A 233 27.74 -0.72 -1.54
C CYS A 233 28.72 -0.22 -2.60
N GLU A 234 29.97 -0.68 -2.55
CA GLU A 234 30.99 -0.33 -3.53
C GLU A 234 30.65 -1.04 -4.86
N PRO A 235 30.29 -0.31 -5.94
CA PRO A 235 29.86 -0.93 -7.20
C PRO A 235 30.96 -1.80 -7.79
N ALA A 236 32.22 -1.36 -7.68
CA ALA A 236 33.37 -2.17 -8.02
C ALA A 236 33.35 -3.50 -7.30
N ARG A 237 33.00 -3.61 -6.02
CA ARG A 237 32.96 -4.91 -5.29
C ARG A 237 31.76 -5.75 -5.68
N LEU A 238 30.58 -5.13 -5.78
CA LEU A 238 29.33 -5.80 -6.15
C LEU A 238 29.38 -6.37 -7.57
N ILE A 239 30.18 -5.76 -8.46
CA ILE A 239 30.34 -6.15 -9.86
C ILE A 239 31.66 -6.93 -10.09
N ARG A 240 32.75 -6.68 -9.32
CA ARG A 240 34.08 -7.30 -9.52
C ARG A 240 34.14 -8.79 -9.34
N GLY A 241 33.15 -9.41 -8.69
CA GLY A 241 33.15 -10.86 -8.53
C GLY A 241 33.40 -11.60 -9.85
N GLN A 242 33.20 -10.97 -11.02
CA GLN A 242 33.15 -11.70 -12.29
C GLN A 242 33.83 -11.11 -13.54
N ARG A 243 34.46 -9.92 -13.53
CA ARG A 243 35.49 -9.52 -14.53
C ARG A 243 36.11 -8.16 -14.17
N GLY A 244 37.43 -8.05 -14.24
CA GLY A 244 38.21 -6.86 -13.86
C GLY A 244 38.05 -5.64 -14.77
N ARG A 245 36.83 -5.15 -15.00
CA ARG A 245 36.60 -3.83 -15.58
C ARG A 245 36.81 -2.79 -14.46
N LEU A 246 37.72 -1.85 -14.68
CA LEU A 246 37.78 -0.63 -13.88
C LEU A 246 36.55 0.19 -14.29
N LEU A 247 35.63 0.43 -13.35
CA LEU A 247 34.58 1.43 -13.57
C LEU A 247 35.20 2.80 -13.38
N ASP A 248 34.78 3.77 -14.18
CA ASP A 248 35.14 5.16 -13.92
C ASP A 248 34.40 5.63 -12.66
N ILE A 249 35.02 6.52 -11.88
CA ILE A 249 34.45 7.01 -10.61
C ILE A 249 33.03 7.57 -10.81
N ASP A 250 32.80 8.24 -11.94
CA ASP A 250 31.48 8.78 -12.30
C ASP A 250 30.43 7.68 -12.53
N GLU A 251 30.81 6.51 -13.05
CA GLU A 251 29.90 5.37 -13.23
C GLU A 251 29.51 4.75 -11.89
N GLU A 252 30.45 4.66 -10.95
CA GLU A 252 30.19 4.12 -9.60
C GLU A 252 29.18 4.98 -8.83
N ASP A 253 29.32 6.30 -8.90
CA ASP A 253 28.40 7.24 -8.27
C ASP A 253 26.99 7.16 -8.88
N VAL A 254 26.90 7.04 -10.21
CA VAL A 254 25.62 6.90 -10.92
C VAL A 254 24.91 5.61 -10.49
N ILE A 255 25.62 4.49 -10.49
CA ILE A 255 25.08 3.19 -10.08
C ILE A 255 24.59 3.24 -8.63
N SER A 256 25.40 3.81 -7.73
CA SER A 256 25.04 3.92 -6.30
C SER A 256 23.75 4.72 -6.11
N ARG A 257 23.61 5.86 -6.79
CA ARG A 257 22.38 6.69 -6.75
C ARG A 257 21.17 5.96 -7.35
N GLU A 258 21.36 5.19 -8.42
CA GLU A 258 20.29 4.37 -8.98
C GLU A 258 19.82 3.29 -7.99
N MET A 259 20.74 2.62 -7.29
CA MET A 259 20.39 1.65 -6.26
C MET A 259 19.60 2.30 -5.11
N GLU A 260 20.01 3.48 -4.66
CA GLU A 260 19.30 4.25 -3.63
C GLU A 260 17.88 4.62 -4.08
N ASP A 261 17.70 5.12 -5.30
CA ASP A 261 16.39 5.48 -5.85
C ASP A 261 15.47 4.25 -5.99
N ILE A 262 16.00 3.12 -6.46
CA ILE A 262 15.29 1.84 -6.52
C ILE A 262 14.83 1.42 -5.12
N PHE A 263 15.73 1.48 -4.14
CA PHE A 263 15.43 1.11 -2.76
C PHE A 263 14.32 1.99 -2.16
N VAL A 264 14.43 3.31 -2.32
CA VAL A 264 13.43 4.26 -1.82
C VAL A 264 12.07 4.05 -2.49
N ARG A 265 12.03 3.92 -3.82
CA ARG A 265 10.77 3.70 -4.56
C ARG A 265 10.11 2.36 -4.20
N GLY A 266 10.92 1.31 -4.07
CA GLY A 266 10.44 0.00 -3.65
C GLY A 266 9.81 0.04 -2.27
N ILE A 267 10.51 0.61 -1.28
CA ILE A 267 9.99 0.72 0.10
C ILE A 267 8.70 1.53 0.13
N ARG A 268 8.60 2.64 -0.61
CA ARG A 268 7.36 3.43 -0.69
C ARG A 268 6.18 2.57 -1.10
N SER A 269 6.31 1.81 -2.20
CA SER A 269 5.27 0.90 -2.67
C SER A 269 4.93 -0.17 -1.63
N LEU A 270 5.93 -0.88 -1.12
CA LEU A 270 5.73 -1.97 -0.18
C LEU A 270 5.09 -1.53 1.14
N LEU A 271 5.53 -0.39 1.68
CA LEU A 271 4.98 0.16 2.90
C LEU A 271 3.51 0.55 2.71
N THR A 272 3.16 1.18 1.57
CA THR A 272 1.76 1.52 1.28
C THR A 272 0.87 0.30 1.17
N THR A 273 1.29 -0.72 0.41
CA THR A 273 0.53 -1.97 0.25
C THR A 273 0.37 -2.71 1.57
N TYR A 274 1.44 -2.78 2.36
CA TYR A 274 1.39 -3.43 3.68
C TYR A 274 0.41 -2.73 4.62
N MET A 275 0.52 -1.40 4.75
CA MET A 275 -0.34 -0.63 5.64
C MET A 275 -1.81 -0.67 5.19
N GLN A 276 -2.05 -0.62 3.88
CA GLN A 276 -3.39 -0.80 3.31
C GLN A 276 -3.98 -2.15 3.73
N LYS A 277 -3.23 -3.25 3.58
CA LYS A 277 -3.70 -4.60 3.91
C LYS A 277 -3.99 -4.77 5.40
N GLU A 278 -3.13 -4.27 6.28
CA GLU A 278 -3.32 -4.42 7.72
C GLU A 278 -4.46 -3.56 8.27
N LEU A 279 -4.67 -2.37 7.71
CA LEU A 279 -5.70 -1.45 8.19
C LEU A 279 -7.04 -1.61 7.48
N GLN A 280 -7.10 -2.39 6.40
CA GLN A 280 -8.32 -2.67 5.65
C GLN A 280 -9.52 -3.03 6.54
N PRO A 281 -9.41 -3.88 7.59
CA PRO A 281 -10.55 -4.19 8.45
C PRO A 281 -11.06 -2.96 9.21
N ALA A 282 -10.17 -2.13 9.76
CA ALA A 282 -10.53 -0.94 10.52
C ALA A 282 -11.12 0.15 9.62
N ILE A 283 -10.56 0.33 8.43
CA ILE A 283 -11.05 1.26 7.41
C ILE A 283 -12.45 0.85 6.95
N LYS A 284 -12.64 -0.43 6.60
CA LYS A 284 -13.94 -0.98 6.21
C LYS A 284 -14.97 -0.80 7.32
N GLU A 285 -14.62 -1.15 8.54
CA GLU A 285 -15.51 -1.03 9.69
C GLU A 285 -15.92 0.42 9.95
N THR A 286 -14.96 1.33 9.84
CA THR A 286 -15.23 2.76 10.05
C THR A 286 -16.15 3.31 8.97
N LEU A 287 -15.93 2.96 7.70
CA LEU A 287 -16.82 3.35 6.61
C LEU A 287 -18.23 2.78 6.82
N MET A 288 -18.34 1.48 7.07
CA MET A 288 -19.63 0.81 7.29
C MET A 288 -20.41 1.42 8.46
N SER A 289 -19.73 1.72 9.57
CA SER A 289 -20.35 2.36 10.73
C SER A 289 -20.86 3.77 10.42
N HIS A 290 -20.17 4.55 9.58
CA HIS A 290 -20.64 5.89 9.17
C HIS A 290 -21.79 5.83 8.17
N MET A 291 -21.89 4.75 7.39
CA MET A 291 -23.04 4.48 6.53
C MET A 291 -24.24 3.87 7.29
N GLY A 292 -24.13 3.65 8.60
CA GLY A 292 -25.22 3.11 9.44
C GLY A 292 -25.30 1.58 9.49
N TYR A 293 -24.30 0.85 8.99
CA TYR A 293 -24.25 -0.60 9.09
C TYR A 293 -23.61 -1.05 10.40
N THR A 294 -24.20 -2.06 11.04
CA THR A 294 -23.61 -2.76 12.18
C THR A 294 -22.83 -3.98 11.69
N ILE A 295 -21.60 -4.14 12.18
CA ILE A 295 -20.77 -5.30 11.85
C ILE A 295 -20.95 -6.33 12.96
N SER A 296 -21.51 -7.49 12.60
CA SER A 296 -21.55 -8.65 13.46
C SER A 296 -20.32 -9.51 13.19
N TYR A 297 -19.49 -9.72 14.21
CA TYR A 297 -18.45 -10.74 14.19
C TYR A 297 -19.10 -12.01 14.76
N GLY A 298 -19.62 -12.86 13.86
CA GLY A 298 -20.21 -14.15 14.22
C GLY A 298 -19.24 -15.06 14.96
#